data_AF-A0A5E6MEM3-F1
#
_entry.id   AF-A0A5E6MEM3-F1
#
_cell.length_a   1.000
_cell.length_b   1.000
_cell.length_c   1.000
_cell.angle_alpha   90.00
_cell.angle_beta   90.00
_cell.angle_gamma   90.00
#
_symmetry.space_group_name_H-M   'P 1'
#
loop_
_entity.id
_entity.type
_entity.pdbx_description
1 polymer ?
#
loop_
_entity_poly.entity_id
_entity_poly.type
_entity_poly.pdbx_seq_one_letter_code
_entity_poly.pdbx_strand_id
1 'polypeptide(L)'
;MGLYKILVRGGLLLSLITAGDVSRCLAGGAVQGGGVVQRTPNLNSKAFERALPRHRHSQGMCARAVRVAVEELTGTKLERRDYAKEYGEPLLKTGCYVRSSPNVQPRNYDVRILLPKRRNHYGHIEVFYRGIWYSDFRQPGSLWTVWPKEYSRIQHYRFVAQTSSAPNTRRAIPLQGAHRSGTPRASLRGSVPTKNTRVF
;
A
#
# COMPACT_ATOMS: atom_id res chain seq x y z
N MET A 1 19.32 -49.56 -24.74
CA MET A 1 19.78 -48.15 -24.70
C MET A 1 19.14 -47.52 -23.48
N GLY A 2 19.78 -46.99 -22.45
CA GLY A 2 21.16 -46.69 -22.12
C GLY A 2 21.04 -45.71 -20.94
N LEU A 3 21.33 -46.19 -19.72
CA LEU A 3 21.25 -45.43 -18.47
C LEU A 3 22.35 -44.37 -18.40
N TYR A 4 22.03 -43.16 -17.96
CA TYR A 4 23.01 -42.31 -17.27
C TYR A 4 22.34 -41.47 -16.17
N LYS A 5 22.61 -41.92 -14.95
CA LYS A 5 22.60 -41.10 -13.73
C LYS A 5 23.85 -40.22 -13.78
N ILE A 6 23.74 -38.92 -13.54
CA ILE A 6 24.87 -38.10 -13.09
C ILE A 6 24.46 -37.37 -11.81
N LEU A 7 25.23 -37.71 -10.78
CA LEU A 7 25.24 -37.24 -9.42
C LEU A 7 26.38 -36.24 -9.32
N VAL A 8 26.13 -34.99 -8.92
CA VAL A 8 27.21 -34.07 -8.51
C VAL A 8 26.89 -33.51 -7.14
N ARG A 9 27.83 -33.81 -6.24
CA ARG A 9 27.98 -33.38 -4.85
C ARG A 9 28.57 -31.96 -4.79
N GLY A 10 28.34 -31.30 -3.66
CA GLY A 10 29.22 -30.25 -3.11
C GLY A 10 28.80 -28.82 -3.48
N GLY A 11 28.82 -27.84 -2.60
CA GLY A 11 29.35 -27.79 -1.24
C GLY A 11 28.76 -26.61 -0.48
N LEU A 12 28.66 -26.82 0.82
CA LEU A 12 28.34 -25.85 1.84
C LEU A 12 29.51 -24.85 1.94
N LEU A 13 29.23 -23.54 1.82
CA LEU A 13 30.16 -22.50 2.25
C LEU A 13 29.44 -21.56 3.22
N LEU A 14 29.82 -21.74 4.47
CA LEU A 14 29.49 -20.94 5.63
C LEU A 14 30.41 -19.71 5.59
N SER A 15 29.87 -18.51 5.46
CA SER A 15 30.63 -17.28 5.66
C SER A 15 30.17 -16.60 6.95
N LEU A 16 30.98 -16.81 8.00
CA LEU A 16 31.01 -16.01 9.21
C LEU A 16 31.52 -14.61 8.86
N ILE A 17 30.78 -13.57 9.22
CA ILE A 17 31.33 -12.21 9.32
C ILE A 17 31.26 -11.79 10.77
N THR A 18 32.43 -11.44 11.26
CA THR A 18 32.83 -11.06 12.60
C THR A 18 32.16 -9.77 13.07
N ALA A 19 31.76 -9.77 14.34
CA ALA A 19 31.43 -8.59 15.11
C ALA A 19 32.63 -7.65 15.19
N GLY A 20 32.42 -6.38 14.85
CA GLY A 20 33.33 -5.27 15.10
C GLY A 20 32.58 -4.21 15.89
N ASP A 21 32.80 -4.21 17.19
CA ASP A 21 32.31 -3.23 18.15
C ASP A 21 33.26 -2.03 18.12
N VAL A 22 32.77 -0.85 17.71
CA VAL A 22 33.47 0.41 17.97
C VAL A 22 32.48 1.35 18.62
N SER A 23 32.59 1.39 19.94
CA SER A 23 31.92 2.32 20.83
C SER A 23 32.48 3.75 20.71
N ARG A 24 31.53 4.70 20.80
CA ARG A 24 31.63 6.07 21.36
C ARG A 24 32.40 7.14 20.57
N CYS A 25 31.63 8.12 20.08
CA CYS A 25 31.82 9.52 20.48
C CYS A 25 30.51 10.07 21.04
N LEU A 26 30.58 10.52 22.30
CA LEU A 26 29.55 11.26 23.02
C LEU A 26 29.47 12.70 22.51
N ALA A 27 28.26 13.25 22.47
CA ALA A 27 27.86 14.52 23.10
C ALA A 27 26.88 15.31 22.23
N GLY A 28 25.77 15.73 22.85
CA GLY A 28 25.08 16.95 22.46
C GLY A 28 23.61 16.80 22.08
N GLY A 29 22.74 16.87 23.08
CA GLY A 29 21.66 17.85 23.01
C GLY A 29 20.28 17.40 22.53
N ALA A 30 19.31 17.60 23.43
CA ALA A 30 17.92 17.88 23.16
C ALA A 30 17.04 16.74 22.62
N VAL A 31 16.40 16.10 23.59
CA VAL A 31 14.99 15.69 23.50
C VAL A 31 14.16 16.83 22.90
N GLN A 32 13.67 16.64 21.69
CA GLN A 32 12.40 17.21 21.25
C GLN A 32 11.59 16.06 20.65
N GLY A 33 10.42 15.82 21.25
CA GLY A 33 9.41 14.91 20.74
C GLY A 33 8.92 15.36 19.37
N GLY A 34 9.59 14.91 18.32
CA GLY A 34 9.12 15.00 16.96
C GLY A 34 8.10 13.91 16.72
N GLY A 35 6.83 14.20 16.97
CA GLY A 35 5.73 13.39 16.45
C GLY A 35 5.97 13.18 14.95
N VAL A 36 6.09 11.93 14.52
CA VAL A 36 6.07 11.60 13.09
C VAL A 36 4.73 12.11 12.59
N VAL A 37 4.74 13.26 11.91
CA VAL A 37 3.60 13.74 11.14
C VAL A 37 3.39 12.68 10.08
N GLN A 38 2.48 11.75 10.35
CA GLN A 38 1.95 10.85 9.36
C GLN A 38 1.26 11.72 8.32
N ARG A 39 2.00 12.11 7.28
CA ARG A 39 1.41 12.69 6.09
C ARG A 39 0.59 11.58 5.47
N THR A 40 -0.71 11.58 5.71
CA THR A 40 -1.66 10.98 4.78
C THR A 40 -1.24 11.44 3.39
N PRO A 41 -1.01 10.53 2.41
CA PRO A 41 -0.82 10.98 1.05
C PRO A 41 -2.11 11.72 0.68
N ASN A 42 -1.99 13.02 0.57
CA ASN A 42 -3.11 13.89 0.30
C ASN A 42 -3.55 13.60 -1.14
N LEU A 43 -4.59 12.78 -1.28
CA LEU A 43 -5.10 12.31 -2.56
C LEU A 43 -5.43 13.51 -3.44
N ASN A 44 -4.65 13.76 -4.49
CA ASN A 44 -4.84 14.94 -5.33
C ASN A 44 -5.82 14.65 -6.46
N SER A 45 -7.09 14.43 -6.09
CA SER A 45 -8.17 14.08 -7.03
C SER A 45 -8.32 15.12 -8.15
N LYS A 46 -8.13 16.40 -7.85
CA LYS A 46 -8.22 17.49 -8.82
C LYS A 46 -7.05 17.49 -9.82
N ALA A 47 -5.84 17.15 -9.38
CA ALA A 47 -4.71 16.99 -10.30
C ALA A 47 -4.88 15.74 -11.19
N PHE A 48 -5.34 14.63 -10.61
CA PHE A 48 -5.70 13.42 -11.37
C PHE A 48 -6.72 13.74 -12.47
N GLU A 49 -7.82 14.41 -12.13
CA GLU A 49 -8.88 14.75 -13.10
C GLU A 49 -8.36 15.67 -14.23
N ARG A 50 -7.49 16.63 -13.90
CA ARG A 50 -6.83 17.47 -14.91
C ARG A 50 -5.89 16.70 -15.84
N ALA A 51 -5.30 15.61 -15.35
CA ALA A 51 -4.38 14.76 -16.10
C ALA A 51 -5.10 13.72 -16.99
N LEU A 52 -6.41 13.52 -16.81
CA LEU A 52 -7.18 12.59 -17.64
C LEU A 52 -7.26 13.09 -19.10
N PRO A 53 -7.17 12.18 -20.08
CA PRO A 53 -7.23 12.55 -21.48
C PRO A 53 -8.63 13.04 -21.87
N ARG A 54 -8.68 13.98 -22.81
CA ARG A 54 -9.93 14.51 -23.39
C ARG A 54 -10.22 13.97 -24.79
N HIS A 55 -9.30 13.18 -25.36
CA HIS A 55 -9.45 12.61 -26.69
C HIS A 55 -10.54 11.54 -26.72
N ARG A 56 -11.16 11.38 -27.89
CA ARG A 56 -12.18 10.34 -28.17
C ARG A 56 -11.60 9.05 -28.77
N HIS A 57 -10.36 9.09 -29.24
CA HIS A 57 -9.69 7.99 -29.92
C HIS A 57 -8.25 7.83 -29.40
N SER A 58 -7.74 6.60 -29.41
CA SER A 58 -6.39 6.28 -28.94
C SER A 58 -5.33 7.04 -29.74
N GLN A 59 -4.27 7.45 -29.05
CA GLN A 59 -3.07 8.09 -29.56
C GLN A 59 -1.84 7.16 -29.44
N GLY A 60 -2.02 5.90 -29.01
CA GLY A 60 -0.93 4.95 -28.77
C GLY A 60 -0.12 5.23 -27.51
N MET A 61 -0.61 6.07 -26.59
CA MET A 61 0.15 6.59 -25.44
C MET A 61 -0.45 6.19 -24.08
N CYS A 62 -1.23 5.10 -24.03
CA CYS A 62 -1.98 4.68 -22.84
C CYS A 62 -1.10 4.55 -21.59
N ALA A 63 0.09 3.95 -21.73
CA ALA A 63 1.08 3.83 -20.65
C ALA A 63 1.50 5.18 -20.07
N ARG A 64 1.81 6.15 -20.94
CA ARG A 64 2.22 7.49 -20.51
C ARG A 64 1.07 8.23 -19.82
N ALA A 65 -0.13 8.20 -20.42
CA ALA A 65 -1.29 8.92 -19.92
C ALA A 65 -1.71 8.43 -18.53
N VAL A 66 -1.86 7.11 -18.37
CA VAL A 66 -2.23 6.53 -17.07
C VAL A 66 -1.12 6.75 -16.04
N ARG A 67 0.16 6.60 -16.41
CA ARG A 67 1.26 6.91 -15.49
C ARG A 67 1.15 8.33 -14.95
N VAL A 68 1.01 9.33 -15.84
CA VAL A 68 0.93 10.74 -15.41
C VAL A 68 -0.26 10.95 -14.48
N ALA A 69 -1.45 10.42 -14.82
CA ALA A 69 -2.61 10.53 -13.94
C ALA A 69 -2.35 9.93 -12.55
N VAL A 70 -1.77 8.73 -12.48
CA VAL A 70 -1.45 8.07 -11.19
C VAL A 70 -0.38 8.84 -10.40
N GLU A 71 0.65 9.38 -11.07
CA GLU A 71 1.67 10.22 -10.42
C GLU A 71 1.04 11.49 -9.83
N GLU A 72 0.13 12.15 -10.55
CA GLU A 72 -0.61 13.31 -10.05
C GLU A 72 -1.52 12.94 -8.87
N LEU A 73 -2.16 11.77 -8.90
CA LEU A 73 -3.03 11.30 -7.83
C LEU A 73 -2.27 11.02 -6.53
N THR A 74 -1.15 10.32 -6.65
CA THR A 74 -0.40 9.76 -5.51
C THR A 74 0.71 10.69 -5.01
N GLY A 75 1.17 11.62 -5.85
CA GLY A 75 2.38 12.40 -5.61
C GLY A 75 3.68 11.59 -5.75
N THR A 76 3.59 10.30 -6.10
CA THR A 76 4.74 9.39 -6.21
C THR A 76 5.07 9.16 -7.67
N LYS A 77 6.36 9.32 -8.04
CA LYS A 77 6.82 9.00 -9.39
C LYS A 77 6.88 7.49 -9.60
N LEU A 78 6.24 7.02 -10.67
CA LEU A 78 6.30 5.62 -11.05
C LEU A 78 7.57 5.38 -11.87
N GLU A 79 8.17 4.21 -11.68
CA GLU A 79 9.18 3.70 -12.60
C GLU A 79 8.62 3.67 -14.02
N ARG A 80 9.32 4.28 -14.97
CA ARG A 80 8.87 4.33 -16.37
C ARG A 80 9.11 2.97 -17.02
N ARG A 81 8.12 2.51 -17.77
CA ARG A 81 8.20 1.32 -18.61
C ARG A 81 7.73 1.70 -20.00
N ASP A 82 8.30 1.04 -21.01
CA ASP A 82 7.93 1.30 -22.39
C ASP A 82 6.55 0.72 -22.71
N TYR A 83 6.19 -0.38 -22.02
CA TYR A 83 5.00 -1.14 -22.34
C TYR A 83 3.96 -1.13 -21.22
N ALA A 84 2.69 -0.99 -21.59
CA ALA A 84 1.57 -0.97 -20.65
C ALA A 84 1.50 -2.23 -19.79
N LYS A 85 1.84 -3.40 -20.35
CA LYS A 85 1.87 -4.69 -19.65
C LYS A 85 2.83 -4.75 -18.44
N GLU A 86 3.81 -3.85 -18.38
CA GLU A 86 4.90 -3.87 -17.40
C GLU A 86 4.63 -2.98 -16.19
N TYR A 87 3.58 -2.17 -16.23
CA TYR A 87 3.25 -1.21 -15.17
C TYR A 87 2.72 -1.86 -13.88
N GLY A 88 2.52 -3.18 -13.86
CA GLY A 88 1.98 -3.88 -12.71
C GLY A 88 2.87 -3.77 -11.47
N GLU A 89 4.17 -3.98 -11.61
CA GLU A 89 5.14 -3.85 -10.51
C GLU A 89 5.35 -2.38 -10.08
N PRO A 90 5.55 -1.41 -10.99
CA PRO A 90 5.58 0.01 -10.64
C PRO A 90 4.36 0.49 -9.83
N LEU A 91 3.15 0.02 -10.14
CA LEU A 91 1.96 0.35 -9.36
C LEU A 91 2.05 -0.17 -7.92
N LEU A 92 2.45 -1.42 -7.74
CA LEU A 92 2.58 -2.02 -6.40
C LEU A 92 3.67 -1.35 -5.55
N LYS A 93 4.79 -0.96 -6.18
CA LYS A 93 5.89 -0.25 -5.49
C LYS A 93 5.47 1.09 -4.88
N THR A 94 4.39 1.69 -5.34
CA THR A 94 3.86 2.92 -4.73
C THR A 94 3.32 2.70 -3.31
N GLY A 95 2.96 1.47 -2.94
CA GLY A 95 2.22 1.16 -1.71
C GLY A 95 0.78 1.67 -1.68
N CYS A 96 0.32 2.38 -2.72
CA CYS A 96 -1.05 2.90 -2.85
C CYS A 96 -1.99 1.92 -3.58
N TYR A 97 -1.43 0.89 -4.22
CA TYR A 97 -2.16 -0.09 -5.01
C TYR A 97 -1.90 -1.50 -4.50
N VAL A 98 -2.94 -2.33 -4.54
CA VAL A 98 -2.85 -3.78 -4.29
C VAL A 98 -3.44 -4.55 -5.45
N ARG A 99 -2.94 -5.76 -5.70
CA ARG A 99 -3.54 -6.64 -6.70
C ARG A 99 -4.93 -7.07 -6.23
N SER A 100 -5.90 -7.05 -7.13
CA SER A 100 -7.28 -7.46 -6.84
C SER A 100 -7.78 -8.40 -7.94
N SER A 101 -8.87 -9.11 -7.65
CA SER A 101 -9.54 -9.94 -8.64
C SER A 101 -10.10 -9.06 -9.76
N PRO A 102 -9.99 -9.44 -11.04
CA PRO A 102 -10.58 -8.67 -12.14
C PRO A 102 -12.11 -8.68 -12.15
N ASN A 103 -12.74 -9.61 -11.41
CA ASN A 103 -14.18 -9.80 -11.38
C ASN A 103 -14.92 -8.89 -10.39
N VAL A 104 -14.19 -8.08 -9.61
CA VAL A 104 -14.82 -7.14 -8.68
C VAL A 104 -15.28 -5.88 -9.41
N GLN A 105 -16.32 -5.23 -8.88
CA GLN A 105 -16.76 -3.94 -9.37
C GLN A 105 -15.60 -2.91 -9.28
N PRO A 106 -15.26 -2.22 -10.37
CA PRO A 106 -14.27 -1.16 -10.34
C PRO A 106 -14.73 0.01 -9.46
N ARG A 107 -13.79 0.63 -8.76
CA ARG A 107 -13.97 1.88 -8.01
C ARG A 107 -13.01 2.93 -8.56
N ASN A 108 -13.27 4.19 -8.21
CA ASN A 108 -12.42 5.29 -8.64
C ASN A 108 -10.95 5.01 -8.34
N TYR A 109 -10.12 5.34 -9.33
CA TYR A 109 -8.66 5.21 -9.34
C TYR A 109 -8.13 3.78 -9.51
N ASP A 110 -9.00 2.78 -9.64
CA ASP A 110 -8.56 1.43 -10.00
C ASP A 110 -7.88 1.43 -11.36
N VAL A 111 -6.84 0.62 -11.49
CA VAL A 111 -6.09 0.46 -12.73
C VAL A 111 -6.21 -0.97 -13.22
N ARG A 112 -6.46 -1.15 -14.52
CA ARG A 112 -6.38 -2.44 -15.20
C ARG A 112 -5.25 -2.43 -16.21
N ILE A 113 -4.55 -3.55 -16.27
CA ILE A 113 -3.58 -3.86 -17.31
C ILE A 113 -4.12 -5.06 -18.10
N LEU A 114 -4.37 -4.85 -19.38
CA LEU A 114 -4.86 -5.86 -20.31
C LEU A 114 -3.65 -6.45 -21.03
N LEU A 115 -3.45 -7.75 -20.81
CA LEU A 115 -2.36 -8.49 -21.42
C LEU A 115 -2.80 -9.00 -22.79
N PRO A 116 -1.99 -8.79 -23.83
CA PRO A 116 -2.37 -9.12 -25.19
C PRO A 116 -2.40 -10.65 -25.40
N LYS A 117 -3.25 -11.12 -26.32
CA LYS A 117 -3.31 -12.54 -26.70
C LYS A 117 -2.27 -12.91 -27.76
N ARG A 118 -2.15 -12.09 -28.82
CA ARG A 118 -1.13 -12.16 -29.90
C ARG A 118 -1.00 -10.78 -30.58
N ARG A 119 0.03 -10.62 -31.43
CA ARG A 119 0.32 -9.49 -32.35
C ARG A 119 0.61 -8.11 -31.72
N ASN A 120 -0.06 -7.71 -30.64
CA ASN A 120 0.16 -6.40 -30.02
C ASN A 120 0.97 -6.53 -28.72
N HIS A 121 2.30 -6.47 -28.80
CA HIS A 121 3.19 -6.84 -27.69
C HIS A 121 3.25 -5.82 -26.55
N TYR A 122 2.66 -4.64 -26.71
CA TYR A 122 2.69 -3.54 -25.75
C TYR A 122 1.73 -3.74 -24.56
N GLY A 123 0.60 -4.42 -24.78
CA GLY A 123 -0.54 -4.46 -23.85
C GLY A 123 -1.32 -3.14 -23.80
N HIS A 124 -2.32 -3.07 -22.93
CA HIS A 124 -3.10 -1.86 -22.69
C HIS A 124 -3.23 -1.58 -21.20
N ILE A 125 -3.27 -0.31 -20.81
CA ILE A 125 -3.50 0.10 -19.43
C ILE A 125 -4.58 1.16 -19.40
N GLU A 126 -5.49 1.02 -18.45
CA GLU A 126 -6.66 1.89 -18.27
C GLU A 126 -6.93 2.12 -16.78
N VAL A 127 -7.43 3.31 -16.45
CA VAL A 127 -7.82 3.73 -15.10
C VAL A 127 -9.32 4.02 -15.06
N PHE A 128 -9.99 3.60 -13.99
CA PHE A 128 -11.41 3.84 -13.81
C PHE A 128 -11.66 5.11 -13.01
N TYR A 129 -12.55 5.96 -13.49
CA TYR A 129 -12.96 7.16 -12.78
C TYR A 129 -14.39 7.56 -13.13
N ARG A 130 -15.24 7.73 -12.10
CA ARG A 130 -16.64 8.20 -12.22
C ARG A 130 -17.45 7.41 -13.26
N GLY A 131 -17.33 6.08 -13.24
CA GLY A 131 -18.10 5.21 -14.15
C GLY A 131 -17.46 5.01 -15.52
N ILE A 132 -16.31 5.61 -15.80
CA ILE A 132 -15.69 5.62 -17.13
C ILE A 132 -14.27 5.09 -17.05
N TRP A 133 -13.85 4.34 -18.08
CA TRP A 133 -12.46 3.91 -18.26
C TRP A 133 -11.70 4.92 -19.11
N TYR A 134 -10.51 5.28 -18.65
CA TYR A 134 -9.60 6.19 -19.33
C TYR A 134 -8.26 5.51 -19.57
N SER A 135 -7.67 5.73 -20.75
CA SER A 135 -6.30 5.35 -21.03
C SER A 135 -5.55 6.58 -21.53
N ASP A 136 -5.28 6.67 -22.83
CA ASP A 136 -4.91 7.90 -23.53
C ASP A 136 -6.13 8.58 -24.20
N PHE A 137 -7.31 7.98 -24.07
CA PHE A 137 -8.58 8.53 -24.49
C PHE A 137 -9.70 8.09 -23.53
N ARG A 138 -10.85 8.74 -23.63
CA ARG A 138 -12.07 8.33 -22.92
C ARG A 138 -12.70 7.13 -23.62
N GLN A 139 -12.84 6.02 -22.92
CA GLN A 139 -13.37 4.79 -23.49
C GLN A 139 -14.87 4.62 -23.20
N PRO A 140 -15.67 4.08 -24.14
CA PRO A 140 -17.08 3.76 -23.88
C PRO A 140 -17.25 2.61 -22.88
N GLY A 141 -16.21 1.80 -22.70
CA GLY A 141 -16.11 0.73 -21.71
C GLY A 141 -14.66 0.24 -21.62
N SER A 142 -14.38 -0.66 -20.68
CA SER A 142 -13.08 -1.34 -20.62
C SER A 142 -12.80 -2.03 -21.95
N LEU A 143 -11.58 -1.91 -22.50
CA LEU A 143 -11.27 -2.58 -23.77
C LEU A 143 -11.35 -4.11 -23.65
N TRP A 144 -11.27 -4.66 -22.44
CA TRP A 144 -11.56 -6.07 -22.20
C TRP A 144 -12.98 -6.46 -22.61
N THR A 145 -13.96 -5.63 -22.29
CA THR A 145 -15.37 -5.90 -22.62
C THR A 145 -15.67 -5.62 -24.08
N VAL A 146 -15.07 -4.57 -24.65
CA VAL A 146 -15.33 -4.16 -26.03
C VAL A 146 -14.57 -5.04 -27.03
N TRP A 147 -13.35 -5.48 -26.69
CA TRP A 147 -12.46 -6.27 -27.56
C TRP A 147 -11.91 -7.53 -26.85
N PRO A 148 -12.77 -8.43 -26.36
CA PRO A 148 -12.34 -9.58 -25.54
C PRO A 148 -11.43 -10.57 -26.26
N LYS A 149 -11.43 -10.58 -27.60
CA LYS A 149 -10.59 -11.47 -28.40
C LYS A 149 -9.12 -11.03 -28.49
N GLU A 150 -8.85 -9.75 -28.25
CA GLU A 150 -7.50 -9.15 -28.38
C GLU A 150 -6.62 -9.40 -27.15
N TYR A 151 -7.24 -9.63 -26.00
CA TYR A 151 -6.56 -9.76 -24.72
C TYR A 151 -6.70 -11.18 -24.17
N SER A 152 -5.64 -11.69 -23.56
CA SER A 152 -5.61 -13.01 -22.94
C SER A 152 -5.94 -12.99 -21.46
N ARG A 153 -5.63 -11.89 -20.77
CA ARG A 153 -5.78 -11.77 -19.31
C ARG A 153 -5.88 -10.32 -18.86
N ILE A 154 -6.59 -10.09 -17.76
CA ILE A 154 -6.62 -8.81 -17.04
C ILE A 154 -5.80 -8.93 -15.76
N GLN A 155 -4.99 -7.93 -15.47
CA GLN A 155 -4.48 -7.67 -14.13
C GLN A 155 -5.21 -6.45 -13.58
N HIS A 156 -5.75 -6.57 -12.37
CA HIS A 156 -6.52 -5.50 -11.74
C HIS A 156 -5.81 -5.02 -10.47
N TYR A 157 -5.70 -3.71 -10.33
CA TYR A 157 -5.01 -3.03 -9.24
C TYR A 157 -6.00 -2.08 -8.56
N ARG A 158 -6.30 -2.41 -7.30
CA ARG A 158 -7.19 -1.64 -6.43
C ARG A 158 -6.39 -0.52 -5.80
N PHE A 159 -6.86 0.71 -5.95
CA PHE A 159 -6.35 1.82 -5.16
C PHE A 159 -6.83 1.67 -3.70
N VAL A 160 -5.92 1.72 -2.74
CA VAL A 160 -6.23 1.58 -1.31
C VAL A 160 -5.94 2.84 -0.49
N ALA A 161 -5.29 3.85 -1.10
CA ALA A 161 -4.59 4.93 -0.41
C ALA A 161 -3.58 4.40 0.63
N GLN A 162 -2.54 5.17 0.99
CA GLN A 162 -1.77 4.75 2.17
C GLN A 162 -2.61 5.05 3.41
N THR A 163 -3.29 4.03 3.94
CA THR A 163 -3.61 4.00 5.36
C THR A 163 -2.29 3.83 6.07
N SER A 164 -1.75 4.92 6.63
CA SER A 164 -0.55 4.88 7.43
C SER A 164 -0.83 4.12 8.75
N SER A 165 -0.80 2.80 8.68
CA SER A 165 -0.85 1.92 9.85
C SER A 165 -0.30 0.54 9.50
N ALA A 166 1.02 0.42 9.46
CA ALA A 166 1.63 -0.85 9.84
C ALA A 166 1.34 -1.06 11.34
N PRO A 167 0.76 -2.20 11.77
CA PRO A 167 0.57 -2.46 13.18
C PRO A 167 1.92 -2.71 13.84
N ASN A 168 2.43 -1.73 14.60
CA ASN A 168 3.56 -1.93 15.49
C ASN A 168 3.08 -2.72 16.72
N THR A 169 2.83 -4.02 16.55
CA THR A 169 2.54 -4.92 17.66
C THR A 169 3.85 -5.39 18.28
N ARG A 170 4.48 -4.52 19.07
CA ARG A 170 5.29 -4.93 20.22
C ARG A 170 4.87 -4.13 21.43
N ARG A 171 3.70 -4.49 22.00
CA ARG A 171 3.43 -4.20 23.41
C ARG A 171 4.37 -5.10 24.23
N ALA A 172 5.45 -4.52 24.73
CA ALA A 172 6.17 -5.10 25.85
C ALA A 172 5.22 -5.13 27.06
N ILE A 173 4.97 -6.33 27.58
CA ILE A 173 4.26 -6.57 28.82
C ILE A 173 5.21 -6.20 29.97
N PRO A 174 4.87 -5.28 30.89
CA PRO A 174 5.60 -5.18 32.15
C PRO A 174 5.16 -6.35 33.03
N LEU A 175 6.04 -7.32 33.24
CA LEU A 175 5.97 -8.26 34.36
C LEU A 175 6.23 -7.47 35.65
N GLN A 176 5.18 -7.08 36.38
CA GLN A 176 5.30 -6.71 37.79
C GLN A 176 4.99 -7.92 38.66
N GLY A 177 6.07 -8.50 39.17
CA GLY A 177 6.05 -9.55 40.19
C GLY A 177 5.78 -8.97 41.58
N ALA A 178 4.99 -9.72 42.33
CA ALA A 178 4.50 -9.49 43.67
C ALA A 178 5.58 -9.31 44.76
N HIS A 179 5.27 -8.56 45.83
CA HIS A 179 5.31 -9.06 47.22
C HIS A 179 4.89 -8.00 48.25
N ARG A 180 3.87 -8.29 49.07
CA ARG A 180 3.87 -8.27 50.56
C ARG A 180 2.45 -8.18 51.16
N SER A 181 1.98 -9.36 51.60
CA SER A 181 1.43 -9.69 52.92
C SER A 181 0.92 -8.57 53.85
N GLY A 182 -0.33 -8.72 54.33
CA GLY A 182 -0.80 -8.14 55.59
C GLY A 182 -2.33 -8.02 55.73
N THR A 183 -3.00 -9.08 56.20
CA THR A 183 -4.36 -9.05 56.78
C THR A 183 -4.27 -8.81 58.31
N PRO A 184 -5.38 -8.72 59.07
CA PRO A 184 -6.48 -7.74 59.04
C PRO A 184 -6.74 -7.13 60.45
N ARG A 185 -7.52 -6.06 60.58
CA ARG A 185 -8.22 -5.78 61.86
C ARG A 185 -9.49 -4.95 61.69
N ALA A 186 -10.58 -5.52 62.18
CA ALA A 186 -11.90 -4.91 62.34
C ALA A 186 -11.89 -3.77 63.37
N SER A 187 -12.86 -2.85 63.29
CA SER A 187 -13.67 -2.39 64.44
C SER A 187 -14.52 -1.14 64.13
N LEU A 188 -15.85 -1.35 64.21
CA LEU A 188 -16.88 -0.54 64.89
C LEU A 188 -17.22 0.92 64.48
N ARG A 189 -18.52 1.06 64.16
CA ARG A 189 -19.53 2.03 64.66
C ARG A 189 -19.19 3.52 64.74
N GLY A 190 -20.11 4.32 64.20
CA GLY A 190 -20.37 5.68 64.67
C GLY A 190 -21.37 6.41 63.77
N SER A 191 -22.55 6.70 64.30
CA SER A 191 -23.68 7.32 63.60
C SER A 191 -23.75 8.84 63.83
N VAL A 192 -24.66 9.48 63.07
CA VAL A 192 -25.45 10.73 63.31
C VAL A 192 -24.83 12.12 62.96
N PRO A 193 -25.65 13.20 62.80
CA PRO A 193 -25.85 13.89 61.51
C PRO A 193 -25.64 15.43 61.60
N THR A 194 -25.94 16.20 60.54
CA THR A 194 -26.87 17.38 60.55
C THR A 194 -26.63 18.39 59.40
N LYS A 195 -27.76 18.85 58.84
CA LYS A 195 -28.14 20.22 58.39
C LYS A 195 -27.25 21.00 57.39
N ASN A 196 -27.83 21.43 56.26
CA ASN A 196 -28.48 22.74 56.01
C ASN A 196 -28.57 22.96 54.48
N THR A 197 -29.74 23.07 53.85
CA THR A 197 -30.64 24.25 53.67
C THR A 197 -30.13 25.33 52.70
N ARG A 198 -31.04 25.73 51.78
CA ARG A 198 -31.07 26.82 50.76
C ARG A 198 -30.51 26.41 49.39
N VAL A 199 -31.30 26.25 48.32
CA VAL A 199 -32.39 27.08 47.73
C VAL A 199 -31.94 28.51 47.47
N PHE A 200 -31.46 28.73 46.25
CA PHE A 200 -31.82 29.85 45.37
C PHE A 200 -31.94 29.30 43.96
#